data_AF-A0AAD4QAW0-F1
#
_entry.id   AF-A0AAD4QAW0-F1
#
_cell.length_a   1.000
_cell.length_b   1.000
_cell.length_c   1.000
_cell.angle_alpha   90.00
_cell.angle_beta   90.00
_cell.angle_gamma   90.00
#
_symmetry.space_group_name_H-M   'P 1'
#
loop_
_entity.id
_entity.type
_entity.pdbx_description
1 polymer ?
#
loop_
_entity_poly.entity_id
_entity_poly.type
_entity_poly.pdbx_seq_one_letter_code
_entity_poly.pdbx_strand_id
1 'polypeptide(L)'
;MAPQRSNSAKARDPTRSSSLRQGTLSFASAKRSGSTGAKDNLKGKPAVSSPAEPSTVTSIRIGGKRKYEPDTEPEHEKVKEMTEELERERLDTEDPRWNKAYGLARAKMGHIQPVHAKDQSPVHHILRIFDLSYEYGPCVGVTRMERWERASALGLEPPVEVREILMTKEGSEDVRLIQNVLYDEV
;
A
#
# COMPACT_ATOMS: atom_id res chain seq x y z
N MET A 1 61.74 -5.98 -46.87
CA MET A 1 61.12 -6.29 -45.55
C MET A 1 59.61 -6.11 -45.68
N ALA A 2 58.89 -7.22 -45.49
CA ALA A 2 57.49 -7.51 -45.10
C ALA A 2 56.41 -6.37 -44.98
N PRO A 3 55.10 -6.70 -44.92
CA PRO A 3 54.29 -7.30 -46.00
C PRO A 3 52.91 -6.60 -46.17
N GLN A 4 52.27 -6.83 -47.32
CA GLN A 4 50.89 -6.44 -47.63
C GLN A 4 49.88 -7.21 -46.76
N ARG A 5 48.97 -6.50 -46.09
CA ARG A 5 47.88 -7.08 -45.29
C ARG A 5 46.67 -7.40 -46.17
N SER A 6 46.26 -8.66 -46.18
CA SER A 6 45.03 -9.15 -46.78
C SER A 6 43.81 -8.81 -45.91
N ASN A 7 42.77 -8.23 -46.50
CA ASN A 7 41.46 -8.07 -45.86
C ASN A 7 40.58 -9.27 -46.23
N SER A 8 40.27 -10.10 -45.22
CA SER A 8 39.27 -11.18 -45.34
C SER A 8 37.91 -10.66 -44.89
N ALA A 9 36.94 -10.66 -45.81
CA ALA A 9 35.55 -10.31 -45.54
C ALA A 9 34.87 -11.45 -44.77
N LYS A 10 34.38 -11.16 -43.56
CA LYS A 10 33.57 -12.09 -42.76
C LYS A 10 32.08 -11.74 -42.91
N ALA A 11 31.35 -12.63 -43.57
CA ALA A 11 29.90 -12.58 -43.72
C ALA A 11 29.22 -12.53 -42.33
N ARG A 12 28.18 -11.70 -42.21
CA ARG A 12 27.30 -11.61 -41.04
C ARG A 12 25.96 -12.22 -41.40
N ASP A 13 25.61 -13.28 -40.67
CA ASP A 13 24.32 -13.97 -40.70
C ASP A 13 23.21 -13.07 -40.12
N PRO A 14 22.01 -12.96 -40.73
CA PRO A 14 20.93 -12.18 -40.15
C PRO A 14 20.16 -13.02 -39.11
N THR A 15 20.21 -12.59 -37.85
CA THR A 15 19.39 -13.14 -36.77
C THR A 15 17.90 -12.88 -37.04
N ARG A 16 17.14 -13.97 -37.19
CA ARG A 16 15.67 -14.00 -37.19
C ARG A 16 15.13 -13.31 -35.92
N SER A 17 14.37 -12.23 -36.07
CA SER A 17 13.57 -11.67 -34.97
C SER A 17 12.30 -12.50 -34.78
N SER A 18 12.18 -13.24 -33.68
CA SER A 18 10.91 -13.83 -33.27
C SER A 18 10.01 -12.76 -32.67
N SER A 19 8.97 -12.34 -33.40
CA SER A 19 7.93 -11.45 -32.87
C SER A 19 7.17 -12.15 -31.76
N LEU A 20 7.27 -11.65 -30.52
CA LEU A 20 6.44 -12.08 -29.41
C LEU A 20 4.98 -11.68 -29.68
N ARG A 21 4.12 -12.65 -29.97
CA ARG A 21 2.67 -12.42 -30.03
C ARG A 21 2.12 -12.59 -28.61
N GLN A 22 1.66 -11.50 -28.00
CA GLN A 22 0.89 -11.57 -26.76
C GLN A 22 -0.50 -12.14 -27.07
N GLY A 23 -0.90 -13.19 -26.34
CA GLY A 23 -2.24 -13.77 -26.42
C GLY A 23 -3.26 -12.94 -25.67
N THR A 24 -4.46 -12.78 -26.26
CA THR A 24 -5.59 -12.08 -25.64
C THR A 24 -6.22 -12.97 -24.57
N LEU A 25 -6.32 -12.48 -23.33
CA LEU A 25 -7.00 -13.17 -22.25
C LEU A 25 -8.52 -12.98 -22.37
N SER A 26 -9.27 -14.08 -22.47
CA SER A 26 -10.73 -14.08 -22.45
C SER A 26 -11.26 -14.34 -21.05
N PHE A 27 -12.02 -13.39 -20.48
CA PHE A 27 -12.76 -13.61 -19.25
C PHE A 27 -14.15 -14.16 -19.58
N ALA A 28 -14.39 -15.45 -19.30
CA ALA A 28 -15.73 -16.02 -19.33
C ALA A 28 -16.46 -15.61 -18.05
N SER A 29 -17.48 -14.76 -18.18
CA SER A 29 -18.41 -14.46 -17.07
C SER A 29 -19.34 -15.65 -16.87
N ALA A 30 -19.05 -16.47 -15.85
CA ALA A 30 -19.96 -17.53 -15.43
C ALA A 30 -21.15 -16.92 -14.67
N LYS A 31 -22.28 -16.75 -15.35
CA LYS A 31 -23.59 -16.56 -14.72
C LYS A 31 -23.91 -17.81 -13.90
N ARG A 32 -23.97 -17.66 -12.57
CA ARG A 32 -24.39 -18.74 -11.67
C ARG A 32 -25.90 -18.98 -11.83
N SER A 33 -26.24 -20.25 -11.99
CA SER A 33 -27.54 -20.79 -12.36
C SER A 33 -28.62 -20.57 -11.32
N GLY A 34 -29.82 -20.19 -11.79
CA GLY A 34 -31.07 -20.28 -11.05
C GLY A 34 -31.50 -21.74 -10.83
N SER A 35 -32.32 -21.91 -9.79
CA SER A 35 -32.96 -23.14 -9.36
C SER A 35 -34.02 -23.64 -10.36
N THR A 36 -34.18 -24.96 -10.49
CA THR A 36 -35.46 -25.72 -10.33
C THR A 36 -35.40 -27.12 -10.97
N GLY A 37 -35.95 -28.11 -10.24
CA GLY A 37 -36.43 -29.41 -10.73
C GLY A 37 -35.50 -30.61 -10.51
N ALA A 38 -35.91 -31.85 -10.22
CA ALA A 38 -37.01 -32.48 -9.48
C ALA A 38 -36.80 -34.02 -9.58
N LYS A 39 -37.06 -34.75 -8.48
CA LYS A 39 -37.34 -36.21 -8.32
C LYS A 39 -36.23 -37.26 -8.57
N ASP A 40 -35.96 -38.14 -7.59
CA ASP A 40 -36.55 -39.49 -7.48
C ASP A 40 -36.26 -40.16 -6.11
N ASN A 41 -36.93 -41.28 -5.84
CA ASN A 41 -37.36 -41.84 -4.54
C ASN A 41 -36.73 -43.22 -4.23
N LEU A 42 -36.89 -43.68 -2.97
CA LEU A 42 -36.78 -45.04 -2.39
C LEU A 42 -35.38 -45.45 -1.83
N LYS A 43 -35.20 -46.05 -0.63
CA LYS A 43 -36.07 -46.48 0.49
C LYS A 43 -35.18 -47.02 1.64
N GLY A 44 -35.51 -46.73 2.91
CA GLY A 44 -34.98 -47.44 4.10
C GLY A 44 -35.12 -46.65 5.42
N LYS A 45 -35.98 -47.11 6.35
CA LYS A 45 -36.42 -46.48 7.62
C LYS A 45 -35.65 -47.05 8.85
N PRO A 46 -35.99 -46.73 10.14
CA PRO A 46 -35.87 -45.44 10.85
C PRO A 46 -35.36 -45.58 12.32
N ALA A 47 -35.09 -44.47 13.04
CA ALA A 47 -35.36 -44.33 14.49
C ALA A 47 -35.15 -42.88 15.02
N VAL A 48 -36.19 -42.32 15.66
CA VAL A 48 -36.19 -41.40 16.86
C VAL A 48 -35.55 -39.99 16.70
N SER A 49 -36.09 -38.83 17.10
CA SER A 49 -37.34 -38.36 17.75
C SER A 49 -37.41 -36.81 17.78
N SER A 50 -38.61 -36.27 17.53
CA SER A 50 -39.26 -35.02 18.02
C SER A 50 -38.88 -33.56 17.59
N PRO A 51 -39.88 -32.64 17.54
CA PRO A 51 -39.89 -31.41 16.72
C PRO A 51 -40.17 -30.07 17.49
N ALA A 52 -39.93 -28.90 16.87
CA ALA A 52 -40.65 -27.65 17.17
C ALA A 52 -40.45 -26.57 16.07
N GLU A 53 -41.55 -25.94 15.64
CA GLU A 53 -41.63 -24.89 14.61
C GLU A 53 -41.44 -23.47 15.18
N PRO A 54 -41.13 -22.44 14.35
CA PRO A 54 -41.27 -21.04 14.73
C PRO A 54 -42.51 -20.35 14.12
N SER A 55 -43.31 -19.74 15.00
CA SER A 55 -44.57 -19.05 14.75
C SER A 55 -44.40 -17.57 14.36
N THR A 56 -45.12 -17.17 13.31
CA THR A 56 -45.91 -15.93 13.10
C THR A 56 -45.47 -14.59 13.72
N VAL A 57 -45.17 -13.66 12.81
CA VAL A 57 -45.06 -12.19 12.95
C VAL A 57 -46.25 -11.57 13.69
N THR A 58 -45.96 -10.76 14.72
CA THR A 58 -46.93 -9.83 15.34
C THR A 58 -46.43 -8.39 15.21
N SER A 59 -47.28 -7.55 14.63
CA SER A 59 -47.08 -6.11 14.43
C SER A 59 -47.15 -5.37 15.77
N ILE A 60 -46.11 -4.58 16.09
CA ILE A 60 -46.09 -3.71 17.27
C ILE A 60 -46.41 -2.27 16.85
N ARG A 61 -47.45 -1.71 17.48
CA ARG A 61 -47.94 -0.34 17.29
C ARG A 61 -46.96 0.68 17.89
N ILE A 62 -46.63 1.72 17.14
CA ILE A 62 -45.76 2.81 17.57
C ILE A 62 -46.62 3.86 18.30
N GLY A 63 -46.46 3.93 19.61
CA GLY A 63 -47.01 4.99 20.45
C GLY A 63 -46.01 5.34 21.54
N GLY A 64 -45.20 6.38 21.31
CA GLY A 64 -44.22 6.85 22.29
C GLY A 64 -43.55 8.13 21.81
N LYS A 65 -43.92 9.25 22.42
CA LYS A 65 -43.26 10.55 22.24
C LYS A 65 -41.79 10.41 22.65
N ARG A 66 -40.89 10.29 21.68
CA ARG A 66 -39.45 10.39 21.92
C ARG A 66 -39.13 11.87 22.11
N LYS A 67 -38.71 12.23 23.32
CA LYS A 67 -38.02 13.49 23.59
C LYS A 67 -36.69 13.43 22.82
N TYR A 68 -36.45 14.42 21.98
CA TYR A 68 -35.18 14.59 21.28
C TYR A 68 -34.29 15.41 22.20
N GLU A 69 -33.33 14.75 22.85
CA GLU A 69 -32.15 15.41 23.42
C GLU A 69 -31.12 15.53 22.28
N PRO A 70 -30.59 16.72 21.98
CA PRO A 70 -29.55 16.86 20.97
C PRO A 70 -28.24 16.33 21.53
N ASP A 71 -27.70 15.26 20.91
CA ASP A 71 -26.34 14.79 21.14
C ASP A 71 -25.37 15.95 20.87
N THR A 72 -24.82 16.50 21.95
CA THR A 72 -23.78 17.51 21.91
C THR A 72 -22.45 16.79 22.04
N GLU A 73 -21.85 16.36 20.94
CA GLU A 73 -20.40 16.12 20.85
C GLU A 73 -19.90 16.41 19.43
N PRO A 74 -18.97 17.39 19.29
CA PRO A 74 -17.69 17.08 18.65
C PRO A 74 -16.50 17.88 19.21
N GLU A 75 -16.42 18.11 20.53
CA GLU A 75 -15.29 18.87 21.10
C GLU A 75 -14.14 18.00 21.64
N HIS A 76 -14.40 16.74 22.03
CA HIS A 76 -13.37 15.91 22.65
C HIS A 76 -12.29 15.39 21.69
N GLU A 77 -12.66 15.01 20.46
CA GLU A 77 -11.67 14.58 19.45
C GLU A 77 -10.75 15.72 19.03
N LYS A 78 -11.30 16.93 18.85
CA LYS A 78 -10.54 18.09 18.39
C LYS A 78 -9.52 18.57 19.43
N VAL A 79 -9.83 18.48 20.72
CA VAL A 79 -8.90 18.86 21.79
C VAL A 79 -7.76 17.84 21.90
N LYS A 80 -8.04 16.55 21.73
CA LYS A 80 -7.02 15.50 21.81
C LYS A 80 -6.02 15.59 20.66
N GLU A 81 -6.52 15.83 19.44
CA GLU A 81 -5.72 16.01 18.24
C GLU A 81 -4.81 17.26 18.36
N MET A 82 -5.33 18.38 18.88
CA MET A 82 -4.53 19.58 19.14
C MET A 82 -3.48 19.39 20.26
N THR A 83 -3.77 18.62 21.31
CA THR A 83 -2.77 18.34 22.37
C THR A 83 -1.66 17.40 21.88
N GLU A 84 -2.00 16.39 21.07
CA GLU A 84 -1.01 15.47 20.49
C GLU A 84 -0.15 16.16 19.42
N GLU A 85 -0.71 17.13 18.69
CA GLU A 85 0.01 17.98 17.75
C GLU A 85 1.03 18.90 18.46
N LEU A 86 0.70 19.40 19.65
CA LEU A 86 1.60 20.21 20.48
C LEU A 86 2.73 19.40 21.12
N GLU A 87 2.52 18.12 21.44
CA GLU A 87 3.54 17.24 22.04
C GLU A 87 4.50 16.60 21.04
N ARG A 88 4.16 16.62 19.74
CA ARG A 88 4.99 16.02 18.71
C ARG A 88 6.41 16.59 18.74
N GLU A 89 7.42 15.72 18.85
CA GLU A 89 8.82 16.15 18.97
C GLU A 89 9.26 16.87 17.67
N ARG A 90 10.06 17.93 17.81
CA ARG A 90 10.70 18.57 16.66
C ARG A 90 11.73 17.60 16.08
N LEU A 91 11.73 17.44 14.77
CA LEU A 91 12.74 16.65 14.08
C LEU A 91 14.06 17.40 14.04
N ASP A 92 15.11 16.82 14.60
CA ASP A 92 16.46 17.21 14.25
C ASP A 92 16.92 16.36 13.06
N THR A 93 17.17 17.02 11.94
CA THR A 93 17.53 16.37 10.67
C THR A 93 18.93 15.76 10.69
N GLU A 94 19.82 16.27 11.55
CA GLU A 94 21.21 15.84 11.67
C GLU A 94 21.45 14.93 12.88
N ASP A 95 20.37 14.42 13.47
CA ASP A 95 20.45 13.53 14.61
C ASP A 95 21.28 12.26 14.30
N PRO A 96 22.24 11.90 15.17
CA PRO A 96 23.02 10.67 15.02
C PRO A 96 22.18 9.39 14.97
N ARG A 97 20.94 9.43 15.46
CA ARG A 97 19.95 8.35 15.39
C ARG A 97 19.75 7.87 13.95
N TRP A 98 19.78 8.78 12.98
CA TRP A 98 19.51 8.48 11.58
C TRP A 98 20.74 7.96 10.82
N ASN A 99 21.94 8.06 11.38
CA ASN A 99 23.18 7.68 10.68
C ASN A 99 23.18 6.23 10.19
N LYS A 100 22.65 5.31 10.99
CA LYS A 100 22.55 3.89 10.62
C LYS A 100 21.58 3.70 9.45
N ALA A 101 20.38 4.26 9.56
CA ALA A 101 19.37 4.18 8.51
C ALA A 101 19.85 4.84 7.22
N TYR A 102 20.52 5.99 7.31
CA TYR A 102 21.11 6.69 6.18
C TYR A 102 22.21 5.86 5.50
N GLY A 103 23.07 5.18 6.26
CA GLY A 103 24.08 4.27 5.72
C GLY A 103 23.47 3.12 4.93
N LEU A 104 22.42 2.48 5.47
CA LEU A 104 21.67 1.42 4.79
C LEU A 104 20.99 1.94 3.52
N ALA A 105 20.40 3.13 3.59
CA ALA A 105 19.80 3.79 2.45
C ALA A 105 20.84 3.99 1.33
N ARG A 106 21.98 4.60 1.65
CA ARG A 106 23.06 4.84 0.69
C ARG A 106 23.58 3.54 0.07
N ALA A 107 23.66 2.46 0.85
CA ALA A 107 24.03 1.15 0.34
C ALA A 107 23.00 0.60 -0.67
N LYS A 108 21.69 0.71 -0.39
CA LYS A 108 20.63 0.30 -1.33
C LYS A 108 20.70 1.05 -2.67
N MET A 109 21.13 2.31 -2.65
CA MET A 109 21.29 3.14 -3.84
C MET A 109 22.67 2.99 -4.51
N GLY A 110 23.50 2.02 -4.10
CA GLY A 110 24.82 1.78 -4.67
C GLY A 110 25.83 2.90 -4.40
N HIS A 111 25.65 3.64 -3.30
CA HIS A 111 26.46 4.80 -2.90
C HIS A 111 26.48 5.97 -3.91
N ILE A 112 25.59 5.97 -4.89
CA ILE A 112 25.46 7.03 -5.88
C ILE A 112 24.76 8.24 -5.24
N GLN A 113 25.26 9.45 -5.44
CA GLN A 113 24.57 10.65 -4.95
C GLN A 113 23.33 10.95 -5.82
N PRO A 114 22.15 11.24 -5.25
CA PRO A 114 21.00 11.60 -6.06
C PRO A 114 21.23 12.95 -6.75
N VAL A 115 20.83 13.05 -8.01
CA VAL A 115 21.15 14.20 -8.89
C VAL A 115 20.56 15.53 -8.35
N HIS A 116 19.41 15.47 -7.67
CA HIS A 116 18.71 16.62 -7.08
C HIS A 116 18.82 16.68 -5.53
N ALA A 117 19.94 16.24 -4.95
CA ALA A 117 20.11 16.12 -3.49
C ALA A 117 21.01 17.18 -2.82
N LYS A 118 21.35 18.28 -3.51
CA LYS A 118 22.33 19.25 -2.99
C LYS A 118 21.95 19.89 -1.64
N ASP A 119 20.65 20.05 -1.38
CA ASP A 119 20.13 20.67 -0.15
C ASP A 119 19.31 19.66 0.70
N GLN A 120 19.58 18.37 0.56
CA GLN A 120 18.83 17.32 1.25
C GLN A 120 19.61 16.76 2.43
N SER A 121 19.01 16.87 3.61
CA SER A 121 19.45 16.21 4.83
C SER A 121 19.48 14.68 4.71
N PRO A 122 20.14 13.97 5.65
CA PRO A 122 20.14 12.51 5.72
C PRO A 122 18.74 11.93 5.76
N VAL A 123 17.81 12.60 6.45
CA VAL A 123 16.40 12.21 6.55
C VAL A 123 15.73 12.16 5.17
N HIS A 124 15.92 13.18 4.33
CA HIS A 124 15.35 13.20 2.98
C HIS A 124 15.85 12.04 2.12
N HIS A 125 17.11 11.62 2.30
CA HIS A 125 17.67 10.47 1.60
C HIS A 125 17.03 9.15 2.05
N ILE A 126 16.82 8.98 3.35
CA ILE A 126 16.13 7.80 3.90
C ILE A 126 14.73 7.68 3.28
N LEU A 127 13.96 8.78 3.32
CA LEU A 127 12.60 8.82 2.77
C LEU A 127 12.57 8.59 1.25
N ARG A 128 13.52 9.16 0.49
CA ARG A 128 13.61 8.92 -0.96
C ARG A 128 13.83 7.45 -1.29
N ILE A 129 14.69 6.77 -0.55
CA ILE A 129 14.99 5.36 -0.82
C ILE A 129 13.82 4.47 -0.42
N PHE A 130 13.10 4.85 0.63
CA PHE A 130 11.80 4.24 0.92
C PHE A 130 10.85 4.39 -0.27
N ASP A 131 10.69 5.60 -0.81
CA ASP A 131 9.87 5.90 -2.01
C ASP A 131 10.23 5.06 -3.23
N LEU A 132 11.52 4.88 -3.49
CA LEU A 132 12.04 4.15 -4.64
C LEU A 132 12.12 2.62 -4.44
N SER A 133 11.98 2.13 -3.20
CA SER A 133 11.94 0.69 -2.94
C SER A 133 10.58 0.11 -3.32
N TYR A 134 10.56 -0.85 -4.24
CA TYR A 134 9.33 -1.57 -4.61
C TYR A 134 8.90 -2.61 -3.56
N GLU A 135 9.74 -2.89 -2.55
CA GLU A 135 9.51 -3.93 -1.53
C GLU A 135 8.27 -3.64 -0.67
N TYR A 136 7.90 -2.37 -0.53
CA TYR A 136 6.81 -1.89 0.33
C TYR A 136 5.54 -1.51 -0.46
N GLY A 137 5.46 -1.91 -1.74
CA GLY A 137 4.34 -1.64 -2.63
C GLY A 137 4.39 -0.25 -3.28
N PRO A 138 3.39 0.14 -4.10
CA PRO A 138 3.43 1.37 -4.90
C PRO A 138 3.35 2.64 -4.04
N CYS A 139 4.21 3.63 -4.29
CA CYS A 139 4.18 4.93 -3.61
C CYS A 139 3.28 5.99 -4.25
N VAL A 140 2.93 5.81 -5.52
CA VAL A 140 2.18 6.82 -6.29
C VAL A 140 0.76 6.94 -5.77
N GLY A 141 0.29 8.18 -5.60
CA GLY A 141 -1.07 8.50 -5.17
C GLY A 141 -1.36 8.27 -3.68
N VAL A 142 -0.32 8.00 -2.88
CA VAL A 142 -0.43 7.88 -1.41
C VAL A 142 0.67 8.69 -0.74
N THR A 143 0.40 9.15 0.48
CA THR A 143 1.41 9.79 1.33
C THR A 143 2.41 8.76 1.85
N ARG A 144 3.57 9.22 2.36
CA ARG A 144 4.57 8.31 2.93
C ARG A 144 4.04 7.56 4.16
N MET A 145 3.21 8.21 4.97
CA MET A 145 2.58 7.60 6.16
C MET A 145 1.64 6.46 5.77
N GLU A 146 0.69 6.72 4.88
CA GLU A 146 -0.26 5.69 4.41
C GLU A 146 0.46 4.50 3.78
N ARG A 147 1.52 4.77 3.00
CA ARG A 147 2.32 3.72 2.40
C ARG A 147 3.00 2.85 3.45
N TRP A 148 3.55 3.46 4.50
CA TRP A 148 4.20 2.76 5.60
C TRP A 148 3.19 1.86 6.33
N GLU A 149 2.02 2.40 6.68
CA GLU A 149 0.96 1.66 7.36
C GLU A 149 0.47 0.46 6.55
N ARG A 150 0.28 0.65 5.25
CA ARG A 150 -0.10 -0.44 4.35
C ARG A 150 0.98 -1.52 4.29
N ALA A 151 2.26 -1.14 4.17
CA ALA A 151 3.35 -2.10 4.16
C ALA A 151 3.45 -2.88 5.49
N SER A 152 3.23 -2.19 6.62
CA SER A 152 3.17 -2.80 7.95
C SER A 152 1.99 -3.77 8.07
N ALA A 153 0.81 -3.39 7.61
CA ALA A 153 -0.39 -4.24 7.60
C ALA A 153 -0.21 -5.49 6.72
N LEU A 154 0.59 -5.39 5.66
CA LEU A 154 0.96 -6.53 4.80
C LEU A 154 2.10 -7.38 5.38
N GLY A 155 2.69 -7.00 6.51
CA GLY A 155 3.81 -7.73 7.13
C GLY A 155 5.13 -7.62 6.36
N LEU A 156 5.32 -6.54 5.58
CA LEU A 156 6.53 -6.31 4.76
C LEU A 156 7.68 -5.67 5.54
N GLU A 157 7.55 -5.53 6.86
CA GLU A 157 8.56 -4.96 7.77
C GLU A 157 9.20 -3.65 7.24
N PRO A 158 8.40 -2.59 7.01
CA PRO A 158 8.95 -1.31 6.59
C PRO A 158 9.88 -0.72 7.67
N PRO A 159 10.89 0.09 7.31
CA PRO A 159 11.85 0.64 8.27
C PRO A 159 11.15 1.50 9.32
N VAL A 160 11.45 1.26 10.60
CA VAL A 160 10.79 1.97 11.72
C VAL A 160 11.17 3.44 11.75
N GLU A 161 12.38 3.76 11.30
CA GLU A 161 12.91 5.12 11.25
C GLU A 161 12.06 6.03 10.37
N VAL A 162 11.49 5.49 9.28
CA VAL A 162 10.59 6.24 8.40
C VAL A 162 9.35 6.70 9.15
N ARG A 163 8.74 5.83 9.95
CA ARG A 163 7.58 6.20 10.77
C ARG A 163 7.95 7.21 11.83
N GLU A 164 9.08 7.02 12.51
CA GLU A 164 9.54 7.95 13.55
C GLU A 164 9.75 9.36 12.99
N ILE A 165 10.37 9.47 11.81
CA ILE A 165 10.53 10.74 11.09
C ILE A 165 9.17 11.37 10.79
N LEU A 166 8.23 10.60 10.23
CA LEU A 166 6.93 11.12 9.82
C LEU A 166 5.99 11.44 10.99
N MET A 167 6.24 10.84 12.15
CA MET A 167 5.56 11.14 13.40
C MET A 167 6.08 12.42 14.08
N THR A 168 7.08 13.10 13.54
CA THR A 168 7.56 14.39 14.06
C THR A 168 6.75 15.57 13.50
N LYS A 169 6.86 16.76 14.12
CA LYS A 169 6.14 17.97 13.65
C LYS A 169 6.42 18.28 12.19
N GLU A 170 7.70 18.28 11.83
CA GLU A 170 8.14 18.50 10.45
C GLU A 170 7.62 17.40 9.51
N GLY A 171 7.55 16.15 9.99
CA GLY A 171 7.00 15.02 9.26
C GLY A 171 5.50 15.12 8.93
N SER A 172 4.76 15.97 9.66
CA SER A 172 3.35 16.27 9.44
C SER A 172 3.06 17.60 8.75
N GLU A 173 4.02 18.54 8.77
CA GLU A 173 3.85 19.90 8.24
C GLU A 173 4.61 20.12 6.91
N ASP A 174 5.83 19.57 6.76
CA ASP A 174 6.63 19.75 5.54
C ASP A 174 6.17 18.80 4.44
N VAL A 175 5.64 19.39 3.36
CA VAL A 175 5.21 18.68 2.14
C VAL A 175 6.31 17.78 1.60
N ARG A 176 7.59 18.19 1.68
CA ARG A 176 8.73 17.41 1.18
C ARG A 176 9.00 16.16 2.02
N LEU A 177 8.52 16.10 3.26
CA LEU A 177 8.60 14.94 4.16
C LEU A 177 7.33 14.09 4.10
N ILE A 178 6.16 14.70 3.94
CA ILE A 178 4.87 13.99 3.88
C ILE A 178 4.69 13.27 2.53
N GLN A 179 4.97 13.98 1.44
CA GLN A 179 4.63 13.52 0.08
C GLN A 179 5.76 12.74 -0.56
N ASN A 180 5.39 11.77 -1.40
CA ASN A 180 6.36 10.95 -2.12
C ASN A 180 7.20 11.78 -3.13
N VAL A 181 8.34 11.23 -3.56
CA VAL A 181 9.25 11.89 -4.53
C VAL A 181 8.60 12.26 -5.87
N LEU A 182 7.49 11.61 -6.25
CA LEU A 182 6.81 11.77 -7.54
C LEU A 182 5.57 12.67 -7.44
N TYR A 183 5.30 13.30 -6.30
CA TYR A 183 4.04 14.01 -6.05
C TYR A 183 3.81 15.18 -7.02
N ASP A 184 4.85 15.94 -7.35
CA ASP A 184 4.77 17.11 -8.24
C ASP A 184 4.80 16.77 -9.74
N GLU A 185 4.98 15.49 -10.09
CA GLU A 185 5.14 15.03 -11.48
C GLU A 185 3.85 14.51 -12.12
N VAL A 186 2.74 14.47 -11.38
CA VAL A 186 1.45 13.86 -11.80
C VAL A 186 0.34 14.90 -11.98
#